data_AF-A0A2V5L5N5-F1
#
_entry.id   AF-A0A2V5L5N5-F1
#
_cell.length_a   1.000
_cell.length_b   1.000
_cell.length_c   1.000
_cell.angle_alpha   90.00
_cell.angle_beta   90.00
_cell.angle_gamma   90.00
#
_symmetry.space_group_name_H-M   'P 1'
#
loop_
_entity.id
_entity.type
_entity.pdbx_description
1 polymer ?
#
loop_
_entity_poly.entity_id
_entity_poly.type
_entity_poly.pdbx_seq_one_letter_code
_entity_poly.pdbx_strand_id
1 'polypeptide(L)'
;MFNHASTMTSTIGAVTVQLDWENPSAKEFSLPIGPLSPGGTTQQLVNLKNTGSISVSERQLAYSPDPATTITDPSGGVQLHVQKCSVPWTGKPENPNCPGQATEVIPDRPVTGRSNGLGASSATPAGIDHLQFTFRLPTSSPGNTQNTTTNIQFMVLGNQRPGEHR
;
A
#
# COMPACT_ATOMS: atom_id res chain seq x y z
N MET A 1 18.44 -18.61 -2.73
CA MET A 1 17.65 -17.53 -2.11
C MET A 1 17.29 -16.55 -3.21
N PHE A 2 16.05 -16.54 -3.69
CA PHE A 2 15.60 -15.57 -4.69
C PHE A 2 15.04 -14.34 -3.94
N ASN A 3 15.74 -13.21 -4.06
CA ASN A 3 15.26 -11.89 -3.63
C ASN A 3 14.11 -11.48 -4.56
N HIS A 4 12.87 -11.47 -4.07
CA HIS A 4 11.71 -10.99 -4.83
C HIS A 4 11.32 -9.57 -4.38
N ALA A 5 12.29 -8.65 -4.44
CA ALA A 5 12.05 -7.25 -4.14
C ALA A 5 11.33 -6.58 -5.31
N SER A 6 10.21 -5.91 -5.06
CA SER A 6 9.56 -5.10 -6.10
C SER A 6 10.43 -3.88 -6.41
N THR A 7 10.55 -3.51 -7.67
CA THR A 7 11.23 -2.27 -8.06
C THR A 7 10.27 -1.09 -7.92
N MET A 8 10.79 0.04 -7.45
CA MET A 8 10.04 1.30 -7.36
C MET A 8 10.60 2.32 -8.33
N THR A 9 9.70 2.98 -9.05
CA THR A 9 10.03 4.13 -9.89
C THR A 9 9.09 5.27 -9.54
N SER A 10 9.62 6.48 -9.36
CA SER A 10 8.80 7.65 -9.04
C SER A 10 8.56 8.47 -10.29
N THR A 11 7.31 8.86 -10.52
CA THR A 11 6.93 9.90 -11.47
C THR A 11 6.39 11.08 -10.67
N ILE A 12 6.32 12.28 -11.24
CA ILE A 12 5.75 13.43 -10.53
C ILE A 12 4.34 13.06 -10.05
N GLY A 13 4.17 13.02 -8.72
CA GLY A 13 2.89 12.76 -8.07
C GLY A 13 2.62 11.31 -7.66
N ALA A 14 3.24 10.28 -8.26
CA ALA A 14 2.96 8.88 -7.90
C ALA A 14 4.18 7.94 -8.04
N VAL A 15 4.30 7.00 -7.11
CA VAL A 15 5.29 5.92 -7.14
C VAL A 15 4.69 4.70 -7.82
N THR A 16 5.40 4.09 -8.77
CA THR A 16 5.02 2.81 -9.37
C THR A 16 5.82 1.68 -8.75
N VAL A 17 5.11 0.71 -8.17
CA VAL A 17 5.65 -0.54 -7.64
C VAL A 17 5.38 -1.64 -8.67
N GLN A 18 6.45 -2.27 -9.15
CA GLN A 18 6.35 -3.35 -10.11
C GLN A 18 6.26 -4.69 -9.39
N LEU A 19 5.18 -5.41 -9.62
CA LEU A 19 4.96 -6.77 -9.17
C LEU A 19 5.33 -7.71 -10.32
N ASP A 20 6.56 -8.22 -10.30
CA ASP A 20 7.14 -9.15 -11.26
C ASP A 20 6.70 -10.59 -10.95
N TRP A 21 5.40 -10.84 -11.07
CA TRP A 21 4.87 -12.20 -10.88
C TRP A 21 5.39 -13.14 -11.98
N GLU A 22 6.50 -13.81 -11.69
CA GLU A 22 7.00 -14.99 -12.42
C GLU A 22 6.59 -16.29 -11.72
N ASN A 23 6.28 -16.18 -10.43
CA ASN A 23 5.78 -17.23 -9.55
C ASN A 23 4.85 -16.59 -8.50
N PRO A 24 3.94 -17.35 -7.85
CA PRO A 24 3.01 -16.82 -6.82
C PRO A 24 3.69 -16.56 -5.46
N SER A 25 4.93 -16.06 -5.44
CA SER A 25 5.61 -15.70 -4.20
C SER A 25 5.37 -14.26 -3.85
N ALA A 26 5.31 -13.98 -2.55
CA ALA A 26 5.15 -12.65 -1.99
C ALA A 26 6.03 -11.59 -2.67
N LYS A 27 5.48 -10.39 -2.84
CA LYS A 27 6.16 -9.22 -3.41
C LYS A 27 6.14 -8.10 -2.40
N GLU A 28 7.30 -7.52 -2.13
CA GLU A 28 7.47 -6.56 -1.05
C GLU A 28 7.83 -5.17 -1.56
N PHE A 29 7.30 -4.16 -0.89
CA PHE A 29 7.60 -2.75 -1.13
C PHE A 29 7.49 -1.96 0.18
N SER A 30 8.20 -0.85 0.29
CA SER A 30 8.25 -0.01 1.49
C SER A 30 7.83 1.43 1.19
N LEU A 31 7.00 2.02 2.04
CA LEU A 31 6.57 3.41 1.91
C LEU A 31 7.07 4.23 3.12
N PRO A 32 7.83 5.31 2.91
CA PRO A 32 8.25 6.17 4.02
C PRO A 32 7.07 6.98 4.54
N ILE A 33 6.99 7.18 5.86
CA ILE A 33 6.04 8.09 6.48
C ILE A 33 6.77 9.12 7.33
N GLY A 34 6.17 10.30 7.44
CA GLY A 34 6.62 11.37 8.34
C GLY A 34 7.53 12.43 7.73
N PRO A 35 7.95 13.39 8.57
CA PRO A 35 7.66 13.47 10.00
C PRO A 35 6.17 13.76 10.29
N LEU A 36 5.57 12.99 11.19
CA LEU A 36 4.19 13.20 11.66
C LEU A 36 4.17 13.75 13.09
N SER A 37 3.28 14.71 13.33
CA SER A 37 2.88 15.17 14.68
C SER A 37 1.43 14.75 14.95
N PRO A 38 0.95 14.70 16.20
CA PRO A 38 -0.45 14.40 16.49
C PRO A 38 -1.41 15.27 15.66
N GLY A 39 -2.38 14.64 14.99
CA GLY A 39 -3.27 15.27 14.01
C GLY A 39 -2.69 15.39 12.59
N GLY A 40 -1.41 15.07 12.42
CA GLY A 40 -0.71 15.09 11.14
C GLY A 40 -1.13 13.95 10.22
N THR A 41 -1.08 14.23 8.93
CA THR A 41 -1.39 13.26 7.87
C THR A 41 -0.31 13.35 6.80
N THR A 42 0.07 12.20 6.25
CA THR A 42 0.84 12.11 5.02
C THR A 42 0.14 11.18 4.04
N GLN A 43 0.30 11.46 2.77
CA GLN A 43 -0.39 10.75 1.70
C GLN A 43 0.61 10.39 0.62
N GLN A 44 0.40 9.23 0.00
CA GLN A 44 1.21 8.75 -1.10
C GLN A 44 0.32 8.12 -2.17
N LEU A 45 0.59 8.47 -3.42
CA LEU A 45 -0.06 7.85 -4.57
C LEU A 45 0.84 6.74 -5.11
N VAL A 46 0.25 5.56 -5.27
CA VAL A 46 0.97 4.34 -5.65
C VAL A 46 0.25 3.65 -6.79
N ASN A 47 0.98 3.35 -7.86
CA ASN A 47 0.55 2.45 -8.91
C ASN A 47 1.14 1.06 -8.64
N LEU A 48 0.31 0.09 -8.28
CA LEU A 48 0.74 -1.31 -8.25
C LEU A 48 0.55 -1.90 -9.65
N LYS A 49 1.63 -2.27 -10.32
CA LYS A 49 1.59 -2.79 -11.69
C LYS A 49 2.11 -4.21 -11.75
N ASN A 50 1.32 -5.12 -12.32
CA ASN A 50 1.83 -6.45 -12.67
C ASN A 50 2.69 -6.35 -13.93
N THR A 51 3.99 -6.55 -13.78
CA THR A 51 4.96 -6.60 -14.89
C THR A 51 5.36 -8.03 -15.25
N GLY A 52 4.91 -9.01 -14.47
CA GLY A 52 5.11 -10.43 -14.73
C GLY A 52 4.16 -10.99 -15.79
N SER A 53 4.26 -12.30 -16.01
CA SER A 53 3.53 -13.03 -17.04
C SER A 53 2.37 -13.87 -16.51
N ILE A 54 2.25 -14.02 -15.19
CA ILE A 54 1.21 -14.86 -14.57
C ILE A 54 0.08 -14.04 -13.97
N SER A 55 -1.11 -14.65 -13.94
CA SER A 55 -2.24 -14.14 -13.16
C SER A 55 -2.26 -14.74 -11.76
N VAL A 56 -2.65 -13.94 -10.77
CA VAL A 56 -2.87 -14.36 -9.38
C VAL A 56 -4.35 -14.16 -8.98
N SER A 57 -4.85 -14.97 -8.07
CA SER A 57 -6.29 -15.06 -7.74
C SER A 57 -6.70 -14.16 -6.59
N GLU A 58 -5.79 -14.00 -5.64
CA GLU A 58 -6.05 -13.32 -4.39
C GLU A 58 -4.80 -12.55 -4.01
N ARG A 59 -4.99 -11.29 -3.61
CA ARG A 59 -3.92 -10.42 -3.15
C ARG A 59 -4.22 -10.00 -1.73
N GLN A 60 -3.67 -10.74 -0.78
CA GLN A 60 -3.62 -10.25 0.59
C GLN A 60 -2.48 -9.24 0.69
N LEU A 61 -2.74 -8.14 1.38
CA LEU A 61 -1.70 -7.19 1.75
C LEU A 61 -1.44 -7.31 3.23
N ALA A 62 -0.24 -7.73 3.59
CA ALA A 62 0.28 -7.58 4.95
C ALA A 62 1.06 -6.27 5.04
N TYR A 63 0.96 -5.58 6.17
CA TYR A 63 1.68 -4.33 6.39
C TYR A 63 2.06 -4.14 7.86
N SER A 64 3.23 -3.56 8.08
CA SER A 64 3.77 -3.26 9.41
C SER A 64 4.88 -2.21 9.32
N PRO A 65 5.14 -1.43 10.38
CA PRO A 65 6.31 -0.57 10.45
C PRO A 65 7.61 -1.37 10.45
N ASP A 66 8.64 -0.83 9.81
CA ASP A 66 10.01 -1.34 9.83
C ASP A 66 11.01 -0.18 10.10
N PRO A 67 11.71 -0.18 11.26
CA PRO A 67 11.62 -1.17 12.34
C PRO A 67 10.25 -1.13 13.04
N ALA A 68 9.89 -2.23 13.70
CA ALA A 68 8.70 -2.26 14.55
C ALA A 68 8.83 -1.20 15.67
N THR A 69 7.91 -0.26 15.71
CA THR A 69 7.91 0.89 16.63
C THR A 69 6.61 0.96 17.41
N THR A 70 6.56 1.82 18.44
CA THR A 70 5.37 2.05 19.29
C THR A 70 4.18 2.67 18.55
N ILE A 71 4.33 2.99 17.26
CA ILE A 71 3.29 3.57 16.42
C ILE A 71 2.18 2.57 16.03
N THR A 72 2.26 1.35 16.53
CA THR A 72 1.28 0.27 16.31
C THR A 72 0.16 0.23 17.34
N ASP A 73 0.15 1.17 18.31
CA ASP A 73 -0.94 1.28 19.28
C ASP A 73 -2.31 1.45 18.56
N PRO A 74 -3.33 0.64 18.89
CA PRO A 74 -4.60 0.67 18.18
C PRO A 74 -5.35 2.00 18.25
N SER A 75 -5.08 2.83 19.27
CA SER A 75 -5.81 4.06 19.58
C SER A 75 -4.98 5.34 19.42
N GLY A 76 -3.66 5.24 19.66
CA GLY A 76 -2.72 6.36 19.61
C GLY A 76 -1.60 6.20 18.58
N GLY A 77 -1.56 5.07 17.86
CA GLY A 77 -0.59 4.80 16.81
C GLY A 77 -0.99 5.38 15.45
N VAL A 78 -0.09 5.24 14.47
CA VAL A 78 -0.37 5.65 13.09
C VAL A 78 -1.49 4.77 12.52
N GLN A 79 -2.47 5.42 11.92
CA GLN A 79 -3.58 4.81 11.21
C GLN A 79 -3.28 4.80 9.70
N LEU A 80 -3.69 3.73 9.04
CA LEU A 80 -3.63 3.53 7.60
C LEU A 80 -5.06 3.50 7.04
N HIS A 81 -5.27 4.28 6.00
CA HIS A 81 -6.45 4.23 5.15
C HIS A 81 -5.99 4.14 3.69
N VAL A 82 -6.58 3.24 2.90
CA VAL A 82 -6.24 3.05 1.49
C VAL A 82 -7.48 3.11 0.62
N GLN A 83 -7.40 3.96 -0.39
CA GLN A 83 -8.43 4.08 -1.43
C GLN A 83 -7.85 3.67 -2.78
N LYS A 84 -8.70 3.08 -3.62
CA LYS A 84 -8.40 2.82 -5.02
C LYS A 84 -9.21 3.76 -5.89
N CYS A 85 -8.57 4.34 -6.90
CA CYS A 85 -9.25 5.02 -8.00
C CYS A 85 -9.32 4.09 -9.21
N SER A 86 -10.40 4.15 -9.98
CA SER A 86 -10.57 3.37 -11.21
C SER A 86 -9.63 3.79 -12.35
N VAL A 87 -9.01 4.97 -12.23
CA VAL A 87 -8.05 5.56 -13.17
C VAL A 87 -6.88 6.17 -12.38
N PRO A 88 -5.77 6.60 -13.01
CA PRO A 88 -4.67 7.24 -12.29
C PRO A 88 -5.15 8.43 -11.45
N TRP A 89 -4.68 8.48 -10.21
CA TRP A 89 -4.85 9.67 -9.37
C TRP A 89 -4.13 10.86 -10.02
N THR A 90 -4.72 12.04 -9.85
CA THR A 90 -4.20 13.32 -10.33
C THR A 90 -3.94 14.25 -9.15
N GLY A 91 -3.23 15.35 -9.39
CA GLY A 91 -2.85 16.28 -8.33
C GLY A 91 -1.57 15.84 -7.61
N LYS A 92 -1.31 16.48 -6.46
CA LYS A 92 -0.16 16.15 -5.62
C LYS A 92 -0.59 15.18 -4.51
N PRO A 93 0.33 14.41 -3.92
CA PRO A 93 -0.02 13.49 -2.84
C PRO A 93 -0.78 14.15 -1.69
N GLU A 94 -0.46 15.40 -1.34
CA GLU A 94 -1.15 16.18 -0.28
C GLU A 94 -2.55 16.68 -0.65
N ASN A 95 -2.91 16.67 -1.93
CA ASN A 95 -4.25 17.01 -2.40
C ASN A 95 -4.60 16.17 -3.64
N PRO A 96 -4.81 14.85 -3.44
CA PRO A 96 -5.01 13.93 -4.53
C PRO A 96 -6.46 14.00 -5.01
N ASN A 97 -6.64 13.94 -6.32
CA ASN A 97 -7.93 13.93 -6.98
C ASN A 97 -8.10 12.63 -7.75
N CYS A 98 -9.18 11.89 -7.48
CA CYS A 98 -9.58 10.73 -8.27
C CYS A 98 -10.57 11.20 -9.35
N PRO A 99 -10.17 11.21 -10.64
CA PRO A 99 -11.08 11.60 -11.73
C PRO A 99 -12.15 10.54 -12.04
N GLY A 100 -11.97 9.31 -11.55
CA GLY A 100 -12.88 8.19 -11.76
C GLY A 100 -13.70 7.86 -10.51
N GLN A 101 -13.97 6.57 -10.29
CA GLN A 101 -14.59 6.11 -9.05
C GLN A 101 -13.53 5.78 -8.00
N ALA A 102 -13.70 6.34 -6.81
CA ALA A 102 -12.93 5.99 -5.63
C ALA A 102 -13.66 4.90 -4.81
N THR A 103 -12.95 3.85 -4.44
CA THR A 103 -13.44 2.77 -3.57
C THR A 103 -12.50 2.62 -2.38
N GLU A 104 -13.05 2.53 -1.18
CA GLU A 104 -12.27 2.19 0.01
C GLU A 104 -11.81 0.73 -0.06
N VAL A 105 -10.53 0.51 0.18
CA VAL A 105 -9.89 -0.81 0.16
C VAL A 105 -9.45 -1.22 1.56
N ILE A 106 -8.89 -0.26 2.29
CA ILE A 106 -8.53 -0.42 3.70
C ILE A 106 -9.17 0.73 4.46
N PRO A 107 -10.23 0.48 5.27
CA PRO A 107 -10.72 1.46 6.22
C PRO A 107 -9.66 1.90 7.21
N ASP A 108 -9.84 3.12 7.75
CA ASP A 108 -8.98 3.72 8.77
C ASP A 108 -8.80 2.76 9.95
N ARG A 109 -7.56 2.27 10.11
CA ARG A 109 -7.19 1.30 11.14
C ARG A 109 -5.70 1.35 11.43
N PRO A 110 -5.20 0.72 12.50
CA PRO A 110 -3.78 0.78 12.84
C PRO A 110 -2.89 0.28 11.69
N VAL A 111 -1.71 0.89 11.54
CA VAL A 111 -0.72 0.59 10.48
C VAL A 111 0.00 -0.75 10.70
N THR A 112 -0.71 -1.75 11.21
CA THR A 112 -0.23 -3.12 11.36
C THR A 112 -1.39 -4.07 11.12
N GLY A 113 -1.20 -5.04 10.23
CA GLY A 113 -2.21 -6.06 10.01
C GLY A 113 -2.20 -6.63 8.61
N ARG A 114 -3.36 -7.13 8.22
CA ARG A 114 -3.61 -7.69 6.90
C ARG A 114 -4.93 -7.18 6.35
N SER A 115 -5.00 -7.00 5.03
CA SER A 115 -6.24 -6.74 4.31
C SER A 115 -6.35 -7.68 3.11
N ASN A 116 -7.58 -8.09 2.81
CA ASN A 116 -7.86 -8.84 1.60
C ASN A 116 -8.20 -7.85 0.48
N GLY A 117 -7.50 -7.96 -0.65
CA GLY A 117 -7.90 -7.32 -1.90
C GLY A 117 -7.48 -5.87 -2.04
N LEU A 118 -6.22 -5.63 -2.43
CA LEU A 118 -5.72 -4.31 -2.86
C LEU A 118 -6.37 -3.76 -4.16
N GLY A 119 -7.18 -4.58 -4.84
CA GLY A 119 -7.79 -4.30 -6.14
C GLY A 119 -7.74 -5.53 -7.05
N ALA A 120 -8.50 -5.56 -8.15
CA ALA A 120 -8.51 -6.70 -9.07
C ALA A 120 -7.53 -6.55 -10.25
N SER A 121 -7.05 -5.34 -10.53
CA SER A 121 -6.44 -5.03 -11.82
C SER A 121 -5.01 -5.57 -11.91
N SER A 122 -4.15 -5.34 -10.90
CA SER A 122 -2.78 -5.90 -10.87
C SER A 122 -2.73 -7.39 -10.56
N ALA A 123 -3.86 -8.10 -10.55
CA ALA A 123 -3.88 -9.57 -10.48
C ALA A 123 -3.61 -10.20 -11.85
N THR A 124 -3.83 -9.47 -12.95
CA THR A 124 -3.55 -9.95 -14.31
C THR A 124 -2.32 -9.26 -14.89
N PRO A 125 -1.56 -9.90 -15.79
CA PRO A 125 -0.43 -9.28 -16.49
C PRO A 125 -0.79 -7.90 -17.07
N ALA A 126 0.14 -6.94 -16.95
CA ALA A 126 0.00 -5.55 -17.35
C ALA A 126 -1.07 -4.72 -16.60
N GLY A 127 -1.86 -5.32 -15.71
CA GLY A 127 -2.88 -4.61 -14.96
C GLY A 127 -2.30 -3.71 -13.87
N ILE A 128 -2.99 -2.60 -13.61
CA ILE A 128 -2.55 -1.55 -12.69
C ILE A 128 -3.67 -1.21 -11.70
N ASP A 129 -3.35 -1.17 -10.41
CA ASP A 129 -4.21 -0.57 -9.39
C ASP A 129 -3.66 0.80 -8.99
N HIS A 130 -4.52 1.82 -9.03
CA HIS A 130 -4.20 3.21 -8.68
C HIS A 130 -4.64 3.49 -7.24
N LEU A 131 -3.69 3.48 -6.32
CA LEU A 131 -3.94 3.53 -4.89
C LEU A 131 -3.51 4.87 -4.30
N GLN A 132 -4.24 5.31 -3.28
CA GLN A 132 -3.86 6.38 -2.38
C GLN A 132 -3.71 5.76 -0.99
N PHE A 133 -2.50 5.84 -0.45
CA PHE A 133 -2.20 5.49 0.93
C PHE A 133 -2.24 6.75 1.77
N THR A 134 -3.06 6.76 2.81
CA THR A 134 -3.15 7.84 3.80
C THR A 134 -2.66 7.30 5.14
N PHE A 135 -1.66 7.96 5.70
CA PHE A 135 -1.14 7.67 7.03
C PHE A 135 -1.44 8.86 7.95
N ARG A 136 -2.13 8.58 9.05
CA ARG A 136 -2.64 9.59 9.98
C ARG A 136 -2.14 9.30 11.37
N LEU A 137 -1.60 10.30 12.06
CA LEU A 137 -1.35 10.19 13.50
C LEU A 137 -2.53 10.84 14.24
N PRO A 138 -3.32 10.10 15.05
CA PRO A 138 -4.44 10.66 15.79
C PRO A 138 -4.05 11.89 16.63
N THR A 139 -4.99 12.81 16.84
CA THR A 139 -4.77 13.95 17.76
C THR A 139 -4.62 13.51 19.21
N SER A 140 -5.14 12.33 19.56
CA SER A 140 -5.01 11.68 20.87
C SER A 140 -3.66 11.00 21.09
N SER A 141 -2.79 10.96 20.08
CA SER A 141 -1.48 10.32 20.20
C SER A 141 -0.61 11.02 21.26
N PRO A 142 0.09 10.27 22.13
CA PRO A 142 0.89 10.86 23.19
C PRO A 142 2.04 11.71 22.62
N GLY A 143 2.46 12.77 23.34
CA GLY A 143 3.47 13.71 22.86
C GLY A 143 4.83 13.10 22.51
N ASN A 144 5.16 11.91 23.04
CA ASN A 144 6.36 11.16 22.68
C ASN A 144 6.33 10.55 21.26
N THR A 145 5.22 10.68 20.53
CA THR A 145 5.06 10.28 19.13
C THR A 145 5.28 11.45 18.14
N GLN A 146 5.68 12.63 18.62
CA GLN A 146 5.98 13.77 17.76
C GLN A 146 7.20 13.51 16.86
N ASN A 147 7.14 14.00 15.62
CA ASN A 147 8.14 13.80 14.57
C ASN A 147 8.36 12.33 14.18
N THR A 148 7.33 11.49 14.35
CA THR A 148 7.36 10.09 13.94
C THR A 148 7.75 9.99 12.48
N THR A 149 8.85 9.29 12.22
CA THR A 149 9.35 8.97 10.88
C THR A 149 9.72 7.50 10.86
N THR A 150 9.22 6.74 9.88
CA THR A 150 9.54 5.32 9.72
C THR A 150 9.20 4.88 8.29
N ASN A 151 9.52 3.64 7.95
CA ASN A 151 9.01 3.00 6.75
C ASN A 151 7.91 2.01 7.12
N ILE A 152 6.88 1.93 6.29
CA ILE A 152 5.87 0.88 6.38
C ILE A 152 6.19 -0.15 5.31
N GLN A 153 6.53 -1.35 5.75
CA GLN A 153 6.73 -2.48 4.87
C GLN A 153 5.38 -3.06 4.47
N PHE A 154 5.21 -3.29 3.18
CA PHE A 154 4.04 -3.89 2.58
C PHE A 154 4.45 -5.17 1.85
N MET A 155 3.70 -6.24 2.09
CA MET A 155 3.87 -7.52 1.42
C MET A 155 2.58 -7.90 0.72
N VAL A 156 2.62 -7.95 -0.60
CA VAL A 156 1.55 -8.43 -1.47
C VAL A 156 1.72 -9.94 -1.62
N LEU A 157 0.76 -10.71 -1.12
CA LEU A 157 0.71 -12.17 -1.23
C LEU A 157 -0.18 -12.54 -2.41
N GLY A 158 0.39 -13.06 -3.49
CA GLY A 158 -0.36 -13.51 -4.66
C GLY A 158 -0.54 -15.02 -4.64
N ASN A 159 -1.77 -15.52 -4.45
CA ASN A 159 -2.04 -16.96 -4.57
C ASN A 159 -2.24 -17.34 -6.04
N GLN A 160 -1.76 -18.53 -6.45
CA GLN A 160 -2.05 -19.09 -7.77
C GLN A 160 -3.56 -19.38 -7.93
N ARG A 161 -4.07 -19.34 -9.16
CA ARG A 161 -5.43 -19.83 -9.44
C ARG A 161 -5.44 -21.34 -9.20
N PRO A 162 -6.48 -21.90 -8.54
CA PRO A 162 -6.73 -23.33 -8.66
C PRO A 162 -6.72 -23.64 -10.15
N GLY A 163 -5.87 -24.58 -10.58
CA GLY A 163 -5.78 -24.95 -11.98
C GLY A 163 -7.16 -25.41 -12.44
N GLU A 164 -7.74 -24.73 -13.43
CA GLU A 164 -8.86 -25.29 -14.18
C GLU A 164 -8.33 -26.50 -14.95
N HIS A 165 -8.59 -27.68 -14.41
CA HIS A 165 -8.40 -28.93 -15.13
C HIS A 165 -9.42 -28.93 -16.28
N ARG A 166 -8.96 -28.80 -17.53
CA ARG A 166 -9.77 -29.02 -18.72
C ARG A 166 -9.71 -30.47 -19.15
#